data_AF-A0A3D5MQD4-F1
#
_entry.id   AF-A0A3D5MQD4-F1
#
_cell.length_a   1.000
_cell.length_b   1.000
_cell.length_c   1.000
_cell.angle_alpha   90.00
_cell.angle_beta   90.00
_cell.angle_gamma   90.00
#
_symmetry.space_group_name_H-M   'P 1'
#
loop_
_entity.id
_entity.type
_entity.pdbx_description
1 polymer ?
#
loop_
_entity_poly.entity_id
_entity_poly.type
_entity_poly.pdbx_seq_one_letter_code
_entity_poly.pdbx_strand_id
1 'polypeptide(L)' 'MTKEVHRAKDGAKTPGGGVVAEIYYLDGEGEPVEKDRAVRVVIRELDENGDLVSETFGMVDRS' A
#
# COMPACT_ATOMS: atom_id res chain seq x y z
N MET A 1 1.83 13.69 -1.72
CA MET A 1 1.34 12.56 -2.56
C MET A 1 0.48 11.61 -1.75
N THR A 2 -0.57 11.03 -2.36
CA THR A 2 -1.60 10.22 -1.67
C THR A 2 -1.44 8.70 -1.87
N LYS A 3 -0.54 8.28 -2.75
CA LYS A 3 -0.23 6.87 -3.03
C LYS A 3 1.26 6.67 -3.38
N GLU A 4 1.82 5.55 -2.94
CA GLU A 4 3.11 5.02 -3.38
C GLU A 4 2.92 3.71 -4.16
N VAL A 5 3.79 3.46 -5.14
CA VAL A 5 3.82 2.20 -5.89
C VAL A 5 5.25 1.67 -5.86
N HIS A 6 5.40 0.46 -5.31
CA HIS A 6 6.67 -0.25 -5.23
C HIS A 6 6.58 -1.51 -6.07
N ARG A 7 7.46 -1.65 -7.06
CA ARG A 7 7.60 -2.90 -7.81
C ARG A 7 8.67 -3.77 -7.16
N ALA A 8 8.41 -5.07 -7.05
CA ALA A 8 9.42 -6.02 -6.66
C ALA A 8 10.57 -6.01 -7.68
N LYS A 9 11.79 -6.34 -7.21
CA LYS A 9 12.93 -6.56 -8.10
C LYS A 9 12.69 -7.81 -8.94
N ASP A 10 13.36 -7.90 -10.09
CA ASP A 10 13.23 -9.05 -10.99
C ASP A 10 13.44 -10.39 -10.27
N GLY A 11 12.46 -11.29 -10.41
CA GLY A 11 12.45 -12.60 -9.76
C GLY A 11 12.09 -12.61 -8.27
N ALA A 12 11.89 -11.44 -7.63
CA ALA A 12 11.41 -11.33 -6.26
C ALA A 12 9.88 -11.16 -6.21
N LYS A 13 9.30 -11.41 -5.04
CA LYS A 13 7.90 -11.12 -4.72
C LYS A 13 7.81 -10.17 -3.53
N THR A 14 6.70 -9.44 -3.43
CA THR A 14 6.31 -8.73 -2.21
C THR A 14 5.99 -9.75 -1.10
N PRO A 15 5.93 -9.37 0.19
CA PRO A 15 5.74 -10.32 1.29
C PRO A 15 4.51 -11.23 1.17
N GLY A 16 3.40 -10.71 0.62
CA GLY A 16 2.18 -11.43 0.30
C GLY A 16 2.18 -12.16 -1.05
N GLY A 17 3.29 -12.15 -1.80
CA GLY A 17 3.45 -12.95 -3.03
C GLY A 17 3.14 -12.21 -4.35
N GLY A 18 2.83 -10.92 -4.30
CA GLY A 18 2.65 -10.07 -5.48
C GLY A 18 3.97 -9.63 -6.13
N VAL A 19 3.87 -8.88 -7.22
CA VAL A 19 4.99 -8.19 -7.90
C VAL A 19 4.91 -6.68 -7.79
N VAL A 20 3.77 -6.15 -7.35
CA VAL A 20 3.58 -4.72 -7.05
C VAL A 20 2.97 -4.59 -5.66
N ALA A 21 3.42 -3.60 -4.88
CA ALA A 21 2.75 -3.13 -3.68
C ALA A 21 2.32 -1.66 -3.87
N GLU A 22 1.05 -1.40 -3.65
CA GLU A 22 0.44 -0.07 -3.69
C GLU A 22 0.09 0.36 -2.27
N ILE A 23 0.63 1.50 -1.83
CA ILE A 23 0.39 2.03 -0.49
C ILE A 23 -0.50 3.26 -0.61
N TYR A 24 -1.70 3.20 -0.05
CA TYR A 24 -2.68 4.27 -0.01
C TYR A 24 -2.62 4.98 1.34
N TYR A 25 -2.57 6.31 1.31
CA TYR A 25 -2.50 7.16 2.49
C TYR A 25 -3.88 7.79 2.74
N LEU A 26 -4.50 7.47 3.87
CA LEU A 26 -5.89 7.81 4.17
C LEU A 26 -6.01 8.59 5.48
N ASP A 27 -7.00 9.47 5.56
CA ASP A 27 -7.41 10.11 6.81
C ASP A 27 -8.28 9.18 7.68
N GLY A 28 -8.87 9.74 8.74
CA GLY A 28 -9.72 8.98 9.67
C GLY A 28 -11.03 8.51 9.05
N GLU A 29 -11.53 9.23 8.05
CA GLU A 29 -12.78 8.92 7.33
C GLU A 29 -12.54 7.92 6.19
N GLY A 30 -11.28 7.69 5.82
CA GLY A 30 -10.88 6.78 4.75
C GLY A 30 -10.66 7.49 3.42
N GLU A 31 -10.61 8.82 3.41
CA GLU A 31 -10.37 9.61 2.21
C GLU A 31 -8.87 9.73 1.92
N PRO A 32 -8.45 9.71 0.64
CA PRO A 32 -7.04 9.88 0.29
C PRO A 32 -6.50 11.25 0.70
N VAL A 33 -5.41 11.24 1.46
CA VAL A 33 -4.70 12.45 1.89
C VAL A 33 -3.21 12.30 1.67
N GLU A 34 -2.47 13.40 1.76
CA GLU A 34 -1.02 13.33 1.69
C GLU A 34 -0.43 12.47 2.82
N LYS A 35 0.66 11.75 2.54
CA LYS A 35 1.33 10.83 3.48
C LYS A 35 1.59 11.44 4.85
N ASP A 36 1.98 12.71 4.91
CA ASP A 36 2.24 13.47 6.14
C ASP A 36 0.96 13.87 6.90
N ARG A 37 -0.22 13.69 6.31
CA ARG A 37 -1.54 13.92 6.91
C ARG A 37 -2.31 12.62 7.17
N ALA A 38 -1.86 11.50 6.63
CA ALA A 38 -2.51 10.21 6.81
C ALA A 38 -2.44 9.72 8.25
N VAL A 39 -3.53 9.11 8.69
CA VAL A 39 -3.66 8.40 9.97
C VAL A 39 -3.90 6.91 9.76
N ARG A 40 -4.24 6.52 8.52
CA ARG A 40 -4.45 5.14 8.08
C ARG A 40 -3.66 4.88 6.80
N VAL A 41 -3.24 3.62 6.63
CA VAL A 41 -2.65 3.14 5.39
C VAL A 41 -3.30 1.82 4.95
N VAL A 42 -3.42 1.66 3.64
CA VAL A 42 -3.79 0.38 3.02
C VAL A 42 -2.70 -0.02 2.05
N ILE A 43 -2.12 -1.20 2.25
CA ILE A 43 -1.11 -1.78 1.37
C ILE A 43 -1.78 -2.89 0.57
N ARG A 44 -1.85 -2.72 -0.75
CA ARG A 44 -2.38 -3.72 -1.68
C ARG A 44 -1.26 -4.34 -2.46
N GLU A 45 -1.12 -5.65 -2.39
CA GLU A 45 -0.14 -6.41 -3.17
C GLU A 45 -0.83 -7.08 -4.35
N LEU A 46 -0.32 -6.84 -5.56
CA LEU A 46 -0.90 -7.28 -6.82
C LEU A 46 0.03 -8.24 -7.55
N ASP A 47 -0.51 -9.23 -8.25
CA ASP A 47 0.24 -10.13 -9.11
C ASP A 47 0.61 -9.50 -10.47
N GLU A 48 1.17 -10.31 -11.38
CA GLU A 48 1.61 -9.87 -12.70
C GLU A 48 0.47 -9.46 -13.64
N ASN A 49 -0.76 -9.93 -13.37
CA ASN A 49 -1.97 -9.56 -14.10
C ASN A 49 -2.65 -8.32 -13.51
N GLY A 50 -2.19 -7.87 -12.34
CA GLY A 50 -2.81 -6.78 -11.57
C GLY A 50 -3.90 -7.27 -10.62
N ASP A 51 -4.02 -8.58 -10.40
CA ASP A 51 -5.01 -9.16 -9.49
C ASP A 51 -4.53 -9.01 -8.04
N LEU A 52 -5.48 -8.74 -7.13
CA LEU A 52 -5.18 -8.56 -5.71
C LEU A 52 -4.81 -9.89 -5.07
N VAL A 53 -3.60 -9.97 -4.50
CA VAL A 53 -3.10 -11.14 -3.77
C VAL A 53 -3.23 -10.96 -2.27
N SER A 54 -2.95 -9.75 -1.77
CA SER A 54 -3.01 -9.44 -0.34
C SER A 54 -3.38 -7.99 -0.09
N GLU A 55 -4.06 -7.73 1.03
CA GLU A 55 -4.40 -6.40 1.50
C GLU A 55 -4.10 -6.28 3.00
N THR A 56 -3.29 -5.29 3.38
CA THR A 56 -2.90 -5.05 4.76
C THR A 56 -3.34 -3.65 5.19
N PHE A 57 -3.92 -3.55 6.39
CA PHE A 57 -4.40 -2.31 6.98
C PHE A 57 -3.51 -1.88 8.14
N GLY A 58 -3.07 -0.62 8.14
CA GLY A 58 -2.23 -0.06 9.19
C GLY A 58 -2.76 1.28 9.69
N MET A 59 -2.41 1.60 10.94
CA MET A 59 -2.55 2.95 11.52
C MET A 59 -1.18 3.62 11.51
N VAL A 60 -1.15 4.92 11.22
CA VAL A 60 0.09 5.71 11.29
C VAL A 60 0.24 6.18 12.73
N ASP A 61 1.18 5.58 13.45
CA ASP A 61 1.60 6.10 14.75
C ASP A 61 2.55 7.29 14.56
N ARG A 62 2.34 8.35 15.35
CA ARG A 62 3.14 9.59 15.36
C ARG A 62 3.58 9.89 16.78
N SER A 63 4.22 8.91 17.41
CA SER A 63 4.89 9.06 18.70
C SER A 63 6.17 9.88 18.58
#